data_AF-A0A854QCA4-F1
#
_entry.id   AF-A0A854QCA4-F1
#
_cell.length_a   1.000
_cell.length_b   1.000
_cell.length_c   1.000
_cell.angle_alpha   90.00
_cell.angle_beta   90.00
_cell.angle_gamma   90.00
#
_symmetry.space_group_name_H-M   'P 1'
#
loop_
_entity.id
_entity.type
_entity.pdbx_description
1 polymer ?
#
loop_
_entity_poly.entity_id
_entity_poly.type
_entity_poly.pdbx_seq_one_letter_code
_entity_poly.pdbx_strand_id
1 'polypeptide(L)'
;MPEPSGKEEPSRPSTSKITSPAPKALGSILWSDIGSTFYSRCLIGQGRSGWVVDDFLNGELIWKVKPSTGPLEDIFSLIFEEDLVSVGEELSLRAMEKLERSDTSKRSVFVPDPSSPGGLSFLPVKTLWKDPTGTPRPVGIRVKTSSSSCSTKSPFLKSSEDAIILFTISSPSTWDHLLVTYISNLSPSQLPSILRALDILATETGQKEGCVWGLDQGSELVQTWKGLPGREVRVGRKGEVDGHLLGVAWYGKEEDKGVCGDGQMWGWC
;
A
#
# COMPACT_ATOMS: atom_id res chain seq x y z
N MET A 1 39.94 58.07 -26.99
CA MET A 1 38.77 57.23 -27.31
C MET A 1 39.04 55.85 -26.73
N PRO A 2 38.46 55.48 -25.58
CA PRO A 2 38.65 54.17 -24.96
C PRO A 2 37.71 53.13 -25.57
N GLU A 3 38.20 51.89 -25.69
CA GLU A 3 37.49 50.72 -26.21
C GLU A 3 36.28 50.32 -25.33
N PRO A 4 35.23 49.71 -25.91
CA PRO A 4 34.12 49.20 -25.12
C PRO A 4 34.56 47.94 -24.36
N SER A 5 34.31 47.93 -23.05
CA SER A 5 34.52 46.78 -22.19
C SER A 5 33.62 45.61 -22.62
N GLY A 6 34.24 44.54 -23.11
CA GLY A 6 33.58 43.25 -23.24
C GLY A 6 33.26 42.71 -21.86
N LYS A 7 32.00 42.84 -21.42
CA LYS A 7 31.49 42.05 -20.31
C LYS A 7 31.39 40.61 -20.80
N GLU A 8 32.33 39.76 -20.38
CA GLU A 8 32.13 38.31 -20.45
C GLU A 8 30.88 37.98 -19.64
N GLU A 9 29.85 37.49 -20.33
CA GLU A 9 28.73 36.82 -19.67
C GLU A 9 29.30 35.64 -18.87
N PRO A 10 28.96 35.47 -17.59
CA PRO A 10 29.41 34.29 -16.84
C PRO A 10 28.83 33.07 -17.55
N SER A 11 29.72 32.27 -18.14
CA SER A 11 29.38 31.04 -18.82
C SER A 11 28.59 30.16 -17.84
N ARG A 12 27.31 29.93 -18.15
CA ARG A 12 26.50 28.97 -17.40
C ARG A 12 27.30 27.66 -17.38
N PRO A 13 27.52 27.04 -16.20
CA PRO A 13 28.17 25.75 -16.16
C PRO A 13 27.39 24.82 -17.08
N SER A 14 28.07 24.33 -18.11
CA SER A 14 27.59 23.30 -19.02
C SER A 14 26.89 22.26 -18.16
N THR A 15 25.58 22.09 -18.36
CA THR A 15 24.84 20.97 -17.78
C THR A 15 25.56 19.71 -18.22
N SER A 16 26.43 19.18 -17.34
CA SER A 16 26.92 17.83 -17.47
C SER A 16 25.68 16.99 -17.73
N LYS A 17 25.62 16.39 -18.92
CA LYS A 17 24.49 15.58 -19.33
C LYS A 17 24.22 14.61 -18.20
N ILE A 18 23.09 14.79 -17.52
CA ILE A 18 22.53 13.78 -16.65
C ILE A 18 22.12 12.66 -17.61
N THR A 19 23.07 11.78 -17.92
CA THR A 19 22.90 10.59 -18.75
C THR A 19 22.43 9.41 -17.92
N SER A 20 21.70 9.64 -16.83
CA SER A 20 20.81 8.58 -16.36
C SER A 20 19.66 8.49 -17.36
N PRO A 21 19.45 7.36 -18.03
CA PRO A 21 18.22 7.18 -18.80
C PRO A 21 17.07 7.43 -17.84
N ALA A 22 16.21 8.40 -18.16
CA ALA A 22 14.99 8.61 -17.41
C ALA A 22 14.27 7.25 -17.30
N PRO A 23 13.74 6.89 -16.12
CA PRO A 23 13.04 5.61 -15.95
C PRO A 23 12.02 5.43 -17.07
N LYS A 24 11.99 4.23 -17.65
CA LYS A 24 11.02 3.89 -18.71
C LYS A 24 9.57 4.11 -18.23
N ALA A 25 9.36 4.01 -16.92
CA ALA A 25 8.10 4.25 -16.25
C ALA A 25 8.21 5.41 -15.26
N LEU A 26 7.55 6.52 -15.56
CA LEU A 26 7.35 7.65 -14.66
C LEU A 26 5.86 7.82 -14.44
N GLY A 27 5.43 7.66 -13.20
CA GLY A 27 4.04 7.89 -12.79
C GLY A 27 4.00 8.67 -11.48
N SER A 28 2.87 9.30 -11.21
CA SER A 28 2.56 9.83 -9.88
C SER A 28 1.25 9.24 -9.41
N ILE A 29 1.15 9.06 -8.10
CA ILE A 29 -0.09 8.68 -7.43
C ILE A 29 -0.59 9.88 -6.63
N LEU A 30 -1.91 9.97 -6.49
CA LEU A 30 -2.58 11.00 -5.72
C LEU A 30 -3.70 10.33 -4.92
N TRP A 31 -3.71 10.56 -3.62
CA TRP A 31 -4.84 10.23 -2.76
C TRP A 31 -5.68 11.48 -2.56
N SER A 32 -6.98 11.42 -2.86
CA SER A 32 -7.81 12.61 -2.83
C SER A 32 -9.21 12.40 -2.25
N ASP A 33 -9.63 13.42 -1.50
CA ASP A 33 -10.99 13.58 -1.00
C ASP A 33 -11.93 14.27 -1.99
N ILE A 34 -11.39 14.70 -3.13
CA ILE A 34 -12.17 15.27 -4.23
C ILE A 34 -12.52 14.16 -5.23
N GLY A 35 -13.76 14.17 -5.71
CA GLY A 35 -14.28 13.20 -6.67
C GLY A 35 -13.43 13.03 -7.92
N SER A 36 -13.44 11.81 -8.45
CA SER A 36 -12.71 11.35 -9.65
C SER A 36 -12.94 12.27 -10.86
N THR A 37 -14.14 12.82 -10.98
CA THR A 37 -14.52 13.73 -12.06
C THR A 37 -13.67 15.00 -12.10
N PHE A 38 -13.21 15.52 -10.96
CA PHE A 38 -12.35 16.70 -10.90
C PHE A 38 -10.99 16.41 -11.55
N TYR A 39 -10.33 15.33 -11.12
CA TYR A 39 -9.00 14.97 -11.59
C TYR A 39 -8.94 14.47 -13.02
N SER A 40 -10.02 13.83 -13.50
CA SER A 40 -10.14 13.42 -14.89
C SER A 40 -10.07 14.59 -15.89
N ARG A 41 -10.36 15.82 -15.43
CA ARG A 41 -10.28 17.06 -16.21
C ARG A 41 -8.88 17.68 -16.22
N CYS A 42 -8.03 17.32 -15.27
CA CYS A 42 -6.62 17.70 -15.34
C CYS A 42 -6.02 16.97 -16.54
N LEU A 43 -5.37 17.68 -17.46
CA LEU A 43 -4.71 17.06 -18.61
C LEU A 43 -3.20 17.04 -18.40
N ILE A 44 -2.56 15.97 -18.84
CA ILE A 44 -1.11 15.88 -19.01
C ILE A 44 -0.85 15.93 -20.51
N GLY A 45 -0.24 17.02 -20.98
CA GLY A 45 0.01 17.22 -22.41
C GLY A 45 -1.26 17.56 -23.20
N GLN A 46 -1.31 17.17 -24.48
CA GLN A 46 -2.34 17.63 -25.43
C GLN A 46 -3.64 16.82 -25.40
N GLY A 47 -3.64 15.61 -24.83
CA GLY A 47 -4.84 14.75 -24.86
C GLY A 47 -4.92 13.63 -23.83
N ARG A 48 -3.96 13.51 -22.92
CA ARG A 48 -3.96 12.48 -21.89
C ARG A 48 -4.57 13.02 -20.59
N SER A 49 -5.45 12.23 -19.97
CA SER A 49 -5.97 12.51 -18.63
C SER A 49 -4.87 12.49 -17.59
N GLY A 50 -4.99 13.37 -16.60
CA GLY A 50 -4.07 13.55 -15.49
C GLY A 50 -4.10 12.37 -14.54
N TRP A 51 -4.83 12.51 -13.44
CA TRP A 51 -5.00 11.42 -12.48
C TRP A 51 -6.28 10.66 -12.81
N VAL A 52 -6.12 9.42 -13.25
CA VAL A 52 -7.20 8.50 -13.55
C VAL A 52 -7.47 7.62 -12.33
N VAL A 53 -8.73 7.57 -11.91
CA VAL A 53 -9.17 6.68 -10.84
C VAL A 53 -9.58 5.34 -11.46
N ASP A 54 -8.83 4.28 -11.14
CA ASP A 54 -9.15 2.91 -11.53
C ASP A 54 -9.98 2.25 -10.43
N ASP A 55 -11.18 1.77 -10.76
CA ASP A 55 -12.07 1.11 -9.81
C ASP A 55 -11.45 -0.15 -9.19
N PHE A 56 -10.55 -0.82 -9.91
CA PHE A 56 -9.82 -1.99 -9.40
C PHE A 56 -8.92 -1.63 -8.22
N LEU A 57 -8.32 -0.43 -8.24
CA LEU A 57 -7.43 0.05 -7.18
C LEU A 57 -8.18 0.74 -6.04
N ASN A 58 -9.47 1.04 -6.25
CA ASN A 58 -10.28 1.83 -5.34
C ASN A 58 -11.41 1.03 -4.67
N GLY A 59 -11.25 -0.29 -4.61
CA GLY A 59 -12.09 -1.17 -3.81
C GLY A 59 -11.86 -0.96 -2.31
N GLU A 60 -12.94 -1.04 -1.53
CA GLU A 60 -12.93 -1.13 -0.07
C GLU A 60 -13.63 -2.40 0.40
N LEU A 61 -13.12 -2.96 1.48
CA LEU A 61 -13.79 -3.97 2.27
C LEU A 61 -13.84 -3.49 3.72
N ILE A 62 -15.05 -3.43 4.28
CA ILE A 62 -15.30 -3.10 5.68
C ILE A 62 -15.93 -4.32 6.35
N TRP A 63 -15.47 -4.66 7.55
CA TRP A 63 -16.06 -5.75 8.34
C TRP A 63 -16.34 -5.32 9.77
N LYS A 64 -17.35 -5.93 10.40
CA LYS A 64 -17.59 -5.78 11.84
C LYS A 64 -16.58 -6.58 12.65
N VAL A 65 -15.92 -5.91 13.57
CA VAL A 65 -15.05 -6.55 14.57
C VAL A 65 -15.92 -7.38 15.49
N LYS A 66 -15.54 -8.64 15.72
CA LYS A 66 -16.18 -9.47 16.74
C LYS A 66 -15.46 -9.25 18.07
N PRO A 67 -16.16 -8.82 19.14
CA PRO A 67 -15.55 -8.70 20.45
C PRO A 67 -14.88 -10.01 20.84
N SER A 68 -13.58 -9.96 21.07
CA SER A 68 -12.75 -11.13 21.36
C SER A 68 -11.68 -10.76 22.37
N THR A 69 -11.49 -11.64 23.34
CA THR A 69 -10.46 -11.50 24.37
C THR A 69 -9.71 -12.81 24.48
N GLY A 70 -8.39 -12.77 24.50
CA GLY A 70 -7.57 -13.96 24.63
C GLY A 70 -6.15 -13.74 24.10
N PRO A 71 -5.23 -14.68 24.35
CA PRO A 71 -3.90 -14.60 23.79
C PRO A 71 -3.94 -14.79 22.26
N LEU A 72 -3.01 -14.15 21.58
CA LEU A 72 -2.72 -14.43 20.17
C LEU A 72 -2.14 -15.85 20.04
N GLU A 73 -2.45 -16.52 18.94
CA GLU A 73 -1.92 -17.85 18.65
C GLU A 73 -0.40 -17.80 18.44
N ASP A 74 0.34 -18.80 18.93
CA ASP A 74 1.82 -18.86 18.88
C ASP A 74 2.41 -18.83 17.47
N ILE A 75 1.58 -19.08 16.44
CA ILE A 75 1.96 -19.02 15.03
C ILE A 75 2.22 -17.58 14.55
N PHE A 76 1.76 -16.58 15.30
CA PHE A 76 1.88 -15.18 14.96
C PHE A 76 3.15 -14.57 15.54
N SER A 77 3.89 -13.86 14.70
CA SER A 77 4.95 -12.95 15.14
C SER A 77 4.47 -11.52 14.92
N LEU A 78 4.41 -10.74 15.99
CA LEU A 78 4.05 -9.33 15.91
C LEU A 78 5.18 -8.54 15.24
N ILE A 79 4.79 -7.54 14.46
CA ILE A 79 5.69 -6.58 13.80
C ILE A 79 5.49 -5.24 14.51
N PHE A 80 6.58 -4.61 14.91
CA PHE A 80 6.60 -3.27 15.50
C PHE A 80 7.21 -2.26 14.53
N GLU A 81 7.18 -0.97 14.90
CA GLU A 81 7.63 0.11 14.01
C GLU A 81 9.11 -0.06 13.59
N GLU A 82 9.96 -0.49 14.52
CA GLU A 82 11.38 -0.75 14.30
C GLU A 82 11.64 -1.86 13.27
N ASP A 83 10.70 -2.81 13.12
CA ASP A 83 10.82 -3.94 12.19
C ASP A 83 10.51 -3.51 10.75
N LEU A 84 9.81 -2.38 10.55
CA LEU A 84 9.29 -1.95 9.25
C LEU A 84 10.37 -1.70 8.19
N VAL A 85 11.60 -1.36 8.60
CA VAL A 85 12.72 -1.24 7.66
C VAL A 85 13.01 -2.58 7.00
N SER A 86 13.20 -3.63 7.80
CA SER A 86 13.48 -4.99 7.30
C SER A 86 12.30 -5.59 6.56
N VAL A 87 11.07 -5.35 7.04
CA VAL A 87 9.84 -5.78 6.36
C VAL A 87 9.68 -5.06 5.02
N GLY A 88 10.01 -3.77 4.95
CA GLY A 88 9.96 -2.98 3.72
C GLY A 88 10.92 -3.51 2.65
N GLU A 89 12.15 -3.87 3.02
CA GLU A 89 13.10 -4.52 2.11
C GLU A 89 12.57 -5.85 1.57
N GLU A 90 12.00 -6.69 2.44
CA GLU A 90 11.39 -7.96 2.04
C GLU A 90 10.21 -7.76 1.08
N LEU A 91 9.31 -6.82 1.39
CA LEU A 91 8.16 -6.50 0.54
C LEU A 91 8.58 -5.87 -0.79
N SER A 92 9.67 -5.10 -0.82
CA SER A 92 10.26 -4.55 -2.04
C SER A 92 10.77 -5.65 -2.96
N LEU A 93 11.48 -6.65 -2.43
CA LEU A 93 11.91 -7.82 -3.19
C LEU A 93 10.70 -8.56 -3.81
N ARG A 94 9.64 -8.79 -3.02
CA ARG A 94 8.41 -9.42 -3.52
C ARG A 94 7.72 -8.58 -4.61
N ALA A 95 7.70 -7.26 -4.45
CA ALA A 95 7.14 -6.35 -5.43
C ALA A 95 7.92 -6.40 -6.75
N MET A 96 9.26 -6.43 -6.69
CA MET A 96 10.11 -6.61 -7.87
C MET A 96 9.87 -7.94 -8.56
N GLU A 97 9.81 -9.06 -7.82
CA GLU A 97 9.49 -10.38 -8.41
C GLU A 97 8.11 -10.39 -9.10
N LYS A 98 7.12 -9.72 -8.50
CA LYS A 98 5.78 -9.58 -9.09
C LYS A 98 5.82 -8.75 -10.39
N LEU A 99 6.58 -7.67 -10.42
CA LEU A 99 6.76 -6.85 -11.62
C LEU A 99 7.46 -7.62 -12.73
N GLU A 100 8.50 -8.40 -12.43
CA GLU A 100 9.22 -9.23 -13.39
C GLU A 100 8.32 -10.29 -14.06
N ARG A 101 7.34 -10.82 -13.33
CA ARG A 101 6.37 -11.79 -13.82
C ARG A 101 5.14 -11.17 -14.49
N SER A 102 5.01 -9.85 -14.47
CA SER A 102 3.82 -9.16 -14.99
C SER A 102 3.85 -9.07 -16.52
N ASP A 103 2.71 -9.28 -17.17
CA ASP A 103 2.57 -9.06 -18.61
C ASP A 103 2.62 -7.56 -18.94
N THR A 104 3.71 -7.16 -19.60
CA THR A 104 3.99 -5.78 -20.03
C THR A 104 3.92 -5.61 -21.56
N SER A 105 3.36 -6.59 -22.28
CA SER A 105 3.27 -6.56 -23.75
C SER A 105 2.43 -5.40 -24.31
N LYS A 106 1.43 -4.94 -23.54
CA LYS A 106 0.48 -3.88 -23.96
C LYS A 106 0.48 -2.64 -23.07
N ARG A 107 1.21 -2.68 -21.96
CA ARG A 107 1.19 -1.63 -20.93
C ARG A 107 2.45 -1.68 -20.07
N SER A 108 2.84 -0.52 -19.55
CA SER A 108 3.80 -0.44 -18.46
C SER A 108 3.10 -0.68 -17.12
N VAL A 109 3.71 -1.49 -16.26
CA VAL A 109 3.25 -1.73 -14.89
C VAL A 109 4.30 -1.18 -13.93
N PHE A 110 3.85 -0.47 -12.91
CA PHE A 110 4.70 0.05 -11.85
C PHE A 110 4.00 -0.08 -10.49
N VAL A 111 4.78 -0.08 -9.42
CA VAL A 111 4.27 -0.01 -8.04
C VAL A 111 5.17 0.92 -7.24
N PRO A 112 4.63 1.66 -6.26
CA PRO A 112 5.48 2.32 -5.26
C PRO A 112 6.33 1.26 -4.54
N ASP A 113 7.54 1.63 -4.13
CA ASP A 113 8.45 0.72 -3.43
C ASP A 113 8.16 0.74 -1.91
N PRO A 114 7.73 -0.39 -1.31
CA PRO A 114 7.48 -0.49 0.14
C PRO A 114 8.69 -0.16 1.02
N SER A 115 9.92 -0.30 0.51
CA SER A 115 11.14 0.07 1.24
C SER A 115 11.42 1.57 1.22
N SER A 116 10.62 2.36 0.49
CA SER A 116 10.77 3.82 0.45
C SER A 116 10.65 4.40 1.87
N PRO A 117 11.61 5.24 2.32
CA PRO A 117 11.59 5.81 3.65
C PRO A 117 10.26 6.50 3.96
N GLY A 118 9.65 6.13 5.08
CA GLY A 118 8.36 6.68 5.54
C GLY A 118 7.12 6.06 4.91
N GLY A 119 7.23 5.23 3.86
CA GLY A 119 6.08 4.62 3.19
C GLY A 119 5.24 3.77 4.14
N LEU A 120 5.82 2.69 4.69
CA LEU A 120 5.11 1.78 5.59
C LEU A 120 4.84 2.38 6.98
N SER A 121 5.65 3.33 7.44
CA SER A 121 5.55 3.88 8.80
C SER A 121 4.63 5.10 8.90
N PHE A 122 4.25 5.74 7.79
CA PHE A 122 3.45 6.97 7.82
C PHE A 122 2.15 6.80 8.62
N LEU A 123 1.35 5.78 8.31
CA LEU A 123 0.08 5.55 9.00
C LEU A 123 0.28 5.19 10.47
N PRO A 124 1.10 4.20 10.84
CA PRO A 124 1.45 3.95 12.24
C PRO A 124 1.88 5.20 13.01
N VAL A 125 2.83 5.98 12.48
CA VAL A 125 3.34 7.20 13.14
C VAL A 125 2.25 8.27 13.29
N LYS A 126 1.44 8.49 12.25
CA LYS A 126 0.30 9.43 12.30
C LYS A 126 -0.69 9.06 13.39
N THR A 127 -0.85 7.77 13.66
CA THR A 127 -1.75 7.29 14.73
C THR A 127 -1.18 7.48 16.14
N LEU A 128 0.15 7.45 16.31
CA LEU A 128 0.81 7.73 17.59
C LEU A 128 0.62 9.18 18.06
N TRP A 129 0.46 10.14 17.14
CA TRP A 129 0.20 11.54 17.52
C TRP A 129 -1.07 11.75 18.35
N LYS A 130 -1.96 10.75 18.37
CA LYS A 130 -3.20 10.77 19.15
C LYS A 130 -3.21 9.75 20.30
N ASP A 131 -2.15 8.96 20.48
CA ASP A 131 -2.04 8.04 21.61
C ASP A 131 -1.26 8.71 22.76
N PRO A 132 -1.93 9.15 23.85
CA PRO A 132 -1.27 9.80 24.97
C PRO A 132 -0.42 8.84 25.83
N THR A 133 -0.53 7.52 25.62
CA THR A 133 0.11 6.51 26.47
C THR A 133 1.56 6.21 26.08
N GLY A 134 1.97 6.53 24.85
CA GLY A 134 3.31 6.23 24.32
C GLY A 134 3.69 4.75 24.33
N THR A 135 2.72 3.85 24.53
CA THR A 135 2.98 2.40 24.58
C THR A 135 3.18 1.88 23.16
N PRO A 136 4.30 1.17 22.88
CA PRO A 136 4.50 0.56 21.57
C PRO A 136 3.36 -0.40 21.24
N ARG A 137 2.73 -0.20 20.09
CA ARG A 137 1.67 -1.08 19.58
C ARG A 137 2.19 -1.85 18.37
N PRO A 138 1.73 -3.09 18.16
CA PRO A 138 2.04 -3.80 16.93
C PRO A 138 1.44 -3.05 15.73
N VAL A 139 2.20 -3.01 14.66
CA VAL A 139 1.84 -2.43 13.35
C VAL A 139 1.66 -3.51 12.28
N GLY A 140 1.79 -4.78 12.66
CA GLY A 140 1.55 -5.90 11.78
C GLY A 140 1.63 -7.25 12.46
N ILE A 141 1.24 -8.28 11.71
CA ILE A 141 1.36 -9.70 12.05
C ILE A 141 2.06 -10.41 10.89
N ARG A 142 3.04 -11.24 11.21
CA ARG A 142 3.62 -12.24 10.33
C ARG A 142 3.11 -13.62 10.70
N VAL A 143 2.66 -14.37 9.70
CA VAL A 143 2.24 -15.78 9.85
C VAL A 143 3.29 -16.65 9.21
N LYS A 144 3.92 -17.50 10.03
CA LYS A 144 4.89 -18.46 9.51
C LYS A 144 4.16 -19.54 8.73
N THR A 145 4.63 -19.79 7.52
CA THR A 145 4.15 -20.92 6.73
C THR A 145 4.63 -22.22 7.38
N SER A 146 3.72 -23.12 7.76
CA SER A 146 4.06 -24.41 8.39
C SER A 146 4.95 -25.22 7.44
N SER A 147 6.26 -25.21 7.69
CA SER A 147 7.24 -25.89 6.84
C SER A 147 7.17 -27.40 7.04
N SER A 148 6.27 -28.07 6.32
CA SER A 148 6.29 -29.54 6.17
C SER A 148 6.68 -30.03 4.78
N SER A 149 7.00 -29.15 3.80
CA SER A 149 7.40 -29.62 2.46
C SER A 149 8.58 -28.92 1.76
N CYS A 150 9.17 -27.85 2.27
CA CYS A 150 10.28 -27.18 1.57
C CYS A 150 11.60 -27.29 2.32
N SER A 151 12.31 -28.39 2.04
CA SER A 151 13.75 -28.55 2.22
C SER A 151 14.49 -27.63 1.23
N THR A 152 14.56 -26.33 1.53
CA THR A 152 15.45 -25.41 0.82
C THR A 152 16.40 -24.77 1.83
N LYS A 153 17.71 -24.91 1.56
CA LYS A 153 18.83 -24.50 2.43
C LYS A 153 19.07 -22.98 2.50
N SER A 154 18.10 -22.15 2.10
CA SER A 154 18.23 -20.68 2.13
C SER A 154 17.23 -20.06 3.11
N PRO A 155 17.69 -19.37 4.17
CA PRO A 155 16.79 -18.67 5.10
C PRO A 155 15.98 -17.57 4.42
N PHE A 156 16.48 -16.97 3.34
CA PHE A 156 15.80 -15.91 2.59
C PHE A 156 14.59 -16.39 1.77
N LEU A 157 14.59 -17.65 1.32
CA LEU A 157 13.44 -18.20 0.58
C LEU A 157 12.29 -18.63 1.51
N LYS A 158 12.57 -18.93 2.78
CA LYS A 158 11.53 -19.28 3.76
C LYS A 158 10.71 -18.07 4.19
N SER A 159 11.34 -16.90 4.38
CA SER A 159 10.59 -15.67 4.71
C SER A 159 9.70 -15.23 3.55
N SER A 160 10.11 -15.48 2.30
CA SER A 160 9.35 -15.09 1.10
C SER A 160 7.93 -15.66 1.03
N GLU A 161 7.67 -16.84 1.62
CA GLU A 161 6.32 -17.44 1.63
C GLU A 161 5.44 -16.96 2.79
N ASP A 162 6.02 -16.36 3.84
CA ASP A 162 5.26 -15.96 5.01
C ASP A 162 4.23 -14.88 4.64
N ALA A 163 3.04 -15.00 5.23
CA ALA A 163 2.03 -13.97 5.09
C ALA A 163 2.38 -12.79 6.02
N ILE A 164 2.34 -11.58 5.47
CA ILE A 164 2.59 -10.34 6.22
C ILE A 164 1.35 -9.47 6.09
N ILE A 165 0.79 -9.09 7.22
CA ILE A 165 -0.36 -8.19 7.30
C ILE A 165 0.08 -6.99 8.13
N LEU A 166 0.11 -5.81 7.53
CA LEU A 166 0.36 -4.55 8.23
C LEU A 166 -0.96 -3.86 8.52
N PHE A 167 -1.04 -3.20 9.66
CA PHE A 167 -2.24 -2.51 10.10
C PHE A 167 -1.93 -1.34 11.03
N THR A 168 -2.91 -0.46 11.22
CA THR A 168 -2.94 0.47 12.34
C THR A 168 -4.25 0.34 13.10
N ILE A 169 -4.14 0.34 14.43
CA ILE A 169 -5.23 0.08 15.35
C ILE A 169 -5.92 1.40 15.80
N SER A 170 -5.25 2.54 15.68
CA SER A 170 -5.72 3.83 16.21
C SER A 170 -5.94 4.86 15.11
N SER A 171 -6.99 4.71 14.29
CA SER A 171 -7.19 5.63 13.17
C SER A 171 -7.50 7.07 13.64
N PRO A 172 -6.97 8.12 12.97
CA PRO A 172 -7.30 9.49 13.30
C PRO A 172 -8.80 9.74 13.13
N SER A 173 -9.41 10.43 14.12
CA SER A 173 -10.74 11.10 14.26
C SER A 173 -11.81 11.05 13.16
N THR A 174 -11.44 10.83 11.90
CA THR A 174 -12.34 10.67 10.78
C THR A 174 -12.86 9.24 10.66
N TRP A 175 -12.07 8.20 10.99
CA TRP A 175 -12.51 6.80 10.91
C TRP A 175 -12.27 6.02 12.18
N ASP A 176 -13.35 5.52 12.79
CA ASP A 176 -13.33 4.63 13.94
C ASP A 176 -13.13 3.17 13.50
N HIS A 177 -12.10 2.92 12.67
CA HIS A 177 -11.78 1.61 12.12
C HIS A 177 -10.35 1.17 12.48
N LEU A 178 -10.15 -0.13 12.66
CA LEU A 178 -8.85 -0.76 12.45
C LEU A 178 -8.54 -0.77 10.94
N LEU A 179 -7.38 -0.26 10.53
CA LEU A 179 -7.02 -0.18 9.11
C LEU A 179 -5.97 -1.24 8.80
N VAL A 180 -6.27 -2.19 7.91
CA VAL A 180 -5.25 -3.08 7.33
C VAL A 180 -4.63 -2.36 6.15
N THR A 181 -3.36 -1.99 6.30
CA THR A 181 -2.64 -1.12 5.38
C THR A 181 -1.93 -1.88 4.27
N TYR A 182 -1.54 -3.13 4.54
CA TYR A 182 -0.86 -4.00 3.57
C TYR A 182 -1.21 -5.47 3.83
N ILE A 183 -1.44 -6.25 2.78
CA ILE A 183 -1.55 -7.70 2.79
C ILE A 183 -0.56 -8.29 1.77
N SER A 184 0.35 -9.14 2.25
CA SER A 184 1.30 -9.91 1.44
C SER A 184 1.09 -11.40 1.66
N ASN A 185 0.96 -12.18 0.57
CA ASN A 185 0.89 -13.65 0.58
C ASN A 185 -0.13 -14.28 1.55
N LEU A 186 -1.20 -13.57 1.91
CA LEU A 186 -2.25 -14.12 2.77
C LEU A 186 -3.11 -15.12 1.98
N SER A 187 -3.10 -16.39 2.40
CA SER A 187 -3.98 -17.39 1.80
C SER A 187 -5.41 -17.30 2.38
N PRO A 188 -6.44 -17.70 1.62
CA PRO A 188 -7.80 -17.75 2.12
C PRO A 188 -7.97 -18.67 3.35
N SER A 189 -7.16 -19.73 3.47
CA SER A 189 -7.21 -20.65 4.62
C SER A 189 -6.64 -20.06 5.91
N GLN A 190 -5.73 -19.09 5.82
CA GLN A 190 -5.17 -18.37 6.96
C GLN A 190 -6.09 -17.25 7.45
N LEU A 191 -6.98 -16.75 6.59
CA LEU A 191 -7.83 -15.60 6.86
C LEU A 191 -8.61 -15.73 8.18
N PRO A 192 -9.29 -16.84 8.51
CA PRO A 192 -10.06 -16.94 9.76
C PRO A 192 -9.22 -16.69 11.02
N SER A 193 -8.00 -17.23 11.07
CA SER A 193 -7.10 -17.04 12.21
C SER A 193 -6.57 -15.61 12.29
N ILE A 194 -6.25 -14.99 11.13
CA ILE A 194 -5.85 -13.57 11.10
C ILE A 194 -6.96 -12.66 11.58
N LEU A 195 -8.18 -12.92 11.14
CA LEU A 195 -9.33 -12.12 11.54
C LEU A 195 -9.59 -12.21 13.04
N ARG A 196 -9.41 -13.39 13.64
CA ARG A 196 -9.48 -13.55 15.10
C ARG A 196 -8.40 -12.74 15.81
N ALA A 197 -7.17 -12.73 15.30
CA ALA A 197 -6.09 -11.92 15.85
C ALA A 197 -6.38 -10.43 15.76
N LEU A 198 -6.86 -9.96 14.59
CA LEU A 198 -7.29 -8.57 14.41
C LEU A 198 -8.49 -8.22 15.29
N ASP A 199 -9.42 -9.14 15.50
CA ASP A 199 -10.59 -8.96 16.38
C ASP A 199 -10.16 -8.77 17.85
N ILE A 200 -9.15 -9.50 18.33
CA ILE A 200 -8.55 -9.32 19.67
C ILE A 200 -7.92 -7.92 19.79
N LEU A 201 -7.03 -7.57 18.85
CA LEU A 201 -6.31 -6.28 18.85
C LEU A 201 -7.26 -5.07 18.72
N ALA A 202 -8.30 -5.21 17.90
CA ALA A 202 -9.35 -4.21 17.75
C ALA A 202 -10.19 -4.07 19.03
N THR A 203 -10.50 -5.18 19.70
CA THR A 203 -11.29 -5.16 20.95
C THR A 203 -10.55 -4.42 22.07
N GLU A 204 -9.24 -4.64 22.21
CA GLU A 204 -8.39 -3.95 23.20
C GLU A 204 -8.38 -2.42 23.06
N THR A 205 -8.70 -1.93 21.86
CA THR A 205 -8.70 -0.50 21.51
C THR A 205 -10.08 0.07 21.27
N GLY A 206 -11.13 -0.74 21.48
CA GLY A 206 -12.52 -0.32 21.30
C GLY A 206 -12.94 -0.13 19.84
N GLN A 207 -12.16 -0.60 18.87
CA GLN A 207 -12.51 -0.54 17.46
C GLN A 207 -13.66 -1.50 17.15
N LYS A 208 -14.66 -1.01 16.40
CA LYS A 208 -15.88 -1.76 16.08
C LYS A 208 -15.91 -2.31 14.67
N GLU A 209 -15.09 -1.73 13.80
CA GLU A 209 -14.99 -2.08 12.39
C GLU A 209 -13.54 -2.15 11.99
N GLY A 210 -13.27 -2.95 10.96
CA GLY A 210 -12.01 -2.92 10.26
C GLY A 210 -12.21 -2.58 8.79
N CYS A 211 -11.18 -2.01 8.16
CA CYS A 211 -11.18 -1.59 6.77
C CYS A 211 -9.89 -2.01 6.07
N VAL A 212 -10.00 -2.43 4.82
CA VAL A 212 -8.88 -2.71 3.91
C VAL A 212 -9.20 -2.21 2.51
N TRP A 213 -8.20 -1.69 1.81
CA TRP A 213 -8.34 -1.19 0.44
C TRP A 213 -7.54 -1.99 -0.58
N GLY A 214 -7.88 -1.79 -1.86
CA GLY A 214 -7.06 -2.27 -2.97
C GLY A 214 -7.08 -3.78 -3.17
N LEU A 215 -8.02 -4.48 -2.53
CA LEU A 215 -8.28 -5.89 -2.80
C LEU A 215 -9.23 -6.04 -3.99
N ASP A 216 -8.91 -6.98 -4.87
CA ASP A 216 -9.81 -7.39 -5.94
C ASP A 216 -11.09 -8.00 -5.34
N GLN A 217 -12.24 -7.38 -5.64
CA GLN A 217 -13.55 -7.82 -5.15
C GLN A 217 -13.92 -9.24 -5.62
N GLY A 218 -13.35 -9.69 -6.75
CA GLY A 218 -13.50 -11.03 -7.31
C GLY A 218 -12.55 -12.07 -6.72
N SER A 219 -11.55 -11.66 -5.94
CA SER A 219 -10.53 -12.58 -5.42
C SER A 219 -11.10 -13.59 -4.43
N GLU A 220 -10.51 -14.79 -4.41
CA GLU A 220 -10.86 -15.85 -3.47
C GLU A 220 -10.77 -15.37 -2.02
N LEU A 221 -9.76 -14.55 -1.69
CA LEU A 221 -9.59 -13.97 -0.36
C LEU A 221 -10.83 -13.16 0.07
N VAL A 222 -11.34 -12.29 -0.80
CA VAL A 222 -12.55 -11.49 -0.53
C VAL A 222 -13.79 -12.37 -0.42
N GLN A 223 -13.92 -13.40 -1.27
CA GLN A 223 -15.05 -14.33 -1.20
C GLN A 223 -15.04 -15.14 0.09
N THR A 224 -13.87 -15.64 0.52
CA THR A 224 -13.72 -16.31 1.82
C THR A 224 -14.07 -15.36 2.96
N TRP A 225 -13.63 -14.10 2.90
CA TRP A 225 -13.96 -13.09 3.90
C TRP A 225 -15.47 -12.91 4.07
N LYS A 226 -16.21 -12.79 2.95
CA LYS A 226 -17.68 -12.69 2.92
C LYS A 226 -18.38 -13.97 3.39
N GLY A 227 -17.80 -15.13 3.11
CA GLY A 227 -18.36 -16.45 3.43
C GLY A 227 -18.20 -16.87 4.89
N LEU A 228 -17.46 -16.11 5.72
CA LEU A 228 -17.21 -16.50 7.10
C LEU A 228 -18.47 -16.40 7.97
N PRO A 229 -18.87 -17.48 8.68
CA PRO A 229 -20.11 -17.50 9.45
C PRO A 229 -20.22 -16.38 10.50
N GLY A 230 -21.38 -15.73 10.51
CA GLY A 230 -21.71 -14.66 11.45
C GLY A 230 -20.81 -13.43 11.34
N ARG A 231 -20.12 -13.23 10.21
CA ARG A 231 -19.31 -12.04 9.95
C ARG A 231 -20.06 -11.12 9.01
N GLU A 232 -20.21 -9.87 9.41
CA GLU A 232 -20.79 -8.84 8.56
C GLU A 232 -19.68 -8.17 7.75
N VAL A 233 -19.79 -8.23 6.42
CA VAL A 233 -18.77 -7.74 5.50
C VAL A 233 -19.45 -6.96 4.40
N ARG A 234 -18.97 -5.74 4.16
CA ARG A 234 -19.35 -4.89 3.04
C ARG A 234 -18.16 -4.76 2.11
N VAL A 235 -18.41 -4.93 0.82
CA VAL A 235 -17.42 -4.72 -0.22
C VAL A 235 -18.01 -3.78 -1.25
N GLY A 236 -17.24 -2.80 -1.65
CA GLY A 236 -17.66 -1.81 -2.63
C GLY A 236 -16.50 -1.00 -3.15
N ARG A 237 -16.84 0.08 -3.84
CA ARG A 237 -15.90 1.10 -4.25
C ARG A 237 -15.90 2.20 -3.19
N LYS A 238 -14.72 2.78 -2.92
CA LYS A 238 -14.60 3.97 -2.08
C LYS A 238 -15.47 5.12 -2.60
N GLY A 239 -15.94 5.95 -1.68
CA GLY A 239 -16.77 7.12 -1.97
C GLY A 239 -16.06 8.14 -2.88
N GLU A 240 -16.85 8.95 -3.61
CA GLU A 240 -16.29 10.03 -4.43
C GLU A 240 -15.77 11.20 -3.59
N VAL A 241 -16.45 11.53 -2.49
CA VAL A 241 -16.09 12.62 -1.59
C VAL A 241 -15.63 12.00 -0.27
N ASP A 242 -14.51 12.48 0.27
CA ASP A 242 -13.87 11.97 1.50
C ASP A 242 -13.55 10.47 1.46
N GLY A 243 -13.53 9.87 0.26
CA GLY A 243 -13.22 8.47 0.05
C GLY A 243 -11.74 8.20 -0.19
N HIS A 244 -10.88 9.23 -0.13
CA HIS A 244 -9.45 9.15 -0.41
C HIS A 244 -9.15 8.31 -1.66
N LEU A 245 -9.73 8.69 -2.80
CA LEU A 245 -9.55 7.99 -4.06
C LEU A 245 -8.09 8.02 -4.50
N LEU A 246 -7.58 6.87 -4.93
CA LEU A 246 -6.29 6.72 -5.56
C LEU A 246 -6.43 7.03 -7.05
N GLY A 247 -5.90 8.18 -7.44
CA GLY A 247 -5.70 8.57 -8.82
C GLY A 247 -4.27 8.31 -9.28
N VAL A 248 -4.11 7.85 -10.51
CA VAL A 248 -2.80 7.53 -11.10
C VAL A 248 -2.58 8.36 -12.35
N ALA A 249 -1.45 9.07 -12.40
CA ALA A 249 -0.99 9.80 -13.55
C ALA A 249 0.23 9.13 -14.18
N TRP A 250 0.21 9.00 -15.50
CA TRP A 250 1.26 8.35 -16.28
C TRP A 250 1.98 9.35 -17.19
N TYR A 251 3.30 9.44 -17.06
CA TYR A 251 4.17 10.36 -17.81
C TYR A 251 5.06 9.63 -18.83
N GLY A 252 4.87 8.33 -19.06
CA GLY A 252 5.54 7.61 -20.15
C GLY A 252 5.01 8.02 -21.54
N LYS A 253 5.46 7.34 -22.59
CA LYS A 253 5.08 7.66 -23.98
C LYS A 253 3.56 7.68 -24.18
N GLU A 254 3.05 8.57 -25.04
CA GLU A 254 1.61 8.81 -25.23
C GLU A 254 0.83 7.54 -25.61
N GLU A 255 1.43 6.71 -26.46
CA GLU A 255 0.91 5.44 -26.94
C GLU A 255 0.88 4.29 -25.92
N ASP A 256 1.61 4.45 -24.80
CA ASP A 256 1.68 3.43 -23.74
C ASP A 256 0.77 3.79 -22.56
N LYS A 257 0.12 2.78 -21.98
CA LYS A 257 -0.68 2.93 -20.78
C LYS A 257 0.14 2.50 -19.57
N GLY A 258 0.28 3.37 -18.58
CA GLY A 258 0.81 3.03 -17.26
C GLY A 258 -0.28 2.52 -16.33
N VAL A 259 -0.01 1.44 -15.60
CA VAL A 259 -0.91 0.89 -14.58
C VAL A 259 -0.17 0.74 -13.26
N CYS A 260 -0.77 1.25 -12.18
CA CYS A 260 -0.29 1.00 -10.82
C CYS A 260 -0.74 -0.40 -10.38
N GLY A 261 0.20 -1.23 -9.93
CA GLY A 261 -0.06 -2.62 -9.53
C GLY A 261 -0.48 -2.82 -8.08
N ASP A 262 -0.63 -1.73 -7.32
CA ASP A 262 -1.01 -1.74 -5.90
C ASP A 262 -1.91 -0.53 -5.58
N GLY A 263 -3.00 -0.78 -4.85
CA GLY A 263 -3.97 0.22 -4.40
C GLY A 263 -4.21 0.19 -2.89
N GLN A 264 -3.37 -0.51 -2.14
CA GLN A 264 -3.51 -0.68 -0.70
C GLN A 264 -3.14 0.60 0.08
N MET A 265 -3.61 0.68 1.33
CA MET A 265 -3.55 1.93 2.12
C MET A 265 -2.14 2.35 2.53
N TRP A 266 -1.15 1.45 2.51
CA TRP A 266 0.21 1.80 2.93
C TRP A 266 0.83 2.95 2.11
N GLY A 267 0.42 3.12 0.86
CA GLY A 267 0.86 4.23 0.01
C GLY A 267 0.12 5.53 0.28
N TRP A 268 -0.86 5.56 1.19
CA TRP A 268 -1.66 6.73 1.57
C TRP A 268 -0.85 7.65 2.49
N CYS A 269 -0.08 8.55 1.89
CA CYS A 269 0.71 9.59 2.55
C CYS A 269 0.29 11.00 2.15
#